data_AF-A0A368GHI5-F1
#
_entry.id   AF-A0A368GHI5-F1
#
_cell.length_a   1.000
_cell.length_b   1.000
_cell.length_c   1.000
_cell.angle_alpha   90.00
_cell.angle_beta   90.00
_cell.angle_gamma   90.00
#
_symmetry.space_group_name_H-M   'P 1'
#
loop_
_entity.id
_entity.type
_entity.pdbx_description
1 polymer ?
#
loop_
_entity_poly.entity_id
_entity_poly.type
_entity_poly.pdbx_seq_one_letter_code
_entity_poly.pdbx_strand_id
1 'polypeptide(L)'
;MERPVLCTSSSMETRISNGGDGSTWCVYPDGDKDIFIADIYDCIAHPQIKSELFPEYHESVDGLCCPSRAFACAQPMEAGEEPSVPRWWFNSATGTCTQFMWDPNTIEGASPNNFRTVEHCESYCRDSEHNLYSMEPSKTSQP
;
A
#
# COMPACT_ATOMS: atom_id res chain seq x y z
N MET A 1 -4.13 17.04 12.06
CA MET A 1 -4.50 16.39 10.79
C MET A 1 -3.21 16.29 10.00
N GLU A 2 -2.59 15.12 10.02
CA GLU A 2 -1.39 14.88 9.21
C GLU A 2 -1.76 15.00 7.73
N ARG A 3 -0.94 15.71 6.96
CA ARG A 3 -1.18 15.90 5.53
C ARG A 3 -0.74 14.64 4.78
N PRO A 4 -1.43 14.23 3.70
CA PRO A 4 -1.02 13.07 2.93
C PRO A 4 0.36 13.32 2.31
N VAL A 5 1.18 12.27 2.25
CA VAL A 5 2.39 12.29 1.44
C VAL A 5 1.97 12.06 0.00
N LEU A 6 2.03 13.12 -0.80
CA LEU A 6 1.79 13.04 -2.24
C LEU A 6 3.09 12.71 -2.96
N CYS A 7 2.98 12.12 -4.14
CA CYS A 7 4.11 11.71 -4.96
C CYS A 7 3.92 12.15 -6.42
N THR A 8 5.02 12.17 -7.17
CA THR A 8 5.01 12.35 -8.63
C THR A 8 5.50 11.06 -9.26
N SER A 9 4.59 10.29 -9.87
CA SER A 9 4.83 8.95 -10.40
C SER A 9 5.85 8.88 -11.54
N SER A 10 6.06 10.00 -12.23
CA SER A 10 7.02 10.12 -13.33
C SER A 10 8.37 10.74 -12.91
N SER A 11 8.56 11.08 -11.64
CA SER A 11 9.79 11.72 -11.18
C SER A 11 10.96 10.73 -11.18
N MET A 12 12.16 11.21 -11.50
CA MET A 12 13.39 10.43 -11.35
C MET A 12 14.13 10.74 -10.04
N GLU A 13 13.64 11.73 -9.30
CA GLU A 13 14.22 12.08 -8.01
C GLU A 13 13.85 11.03 -6.97
N THR A 14 14.81 10.71 -6.11
CA THR A 14 14.68 9.57 -5.19
C THR A 14 14.90 9.96 -3.73
N ARG A 15 15.40 11.17 -3.44
CA ARG A 15 15.85 11.54 -2.10
C ARG A 15 15.46 12.96 -1.66
N ILE A 16 14.84 13.72 -2.54
CA ILE A 16 14.53 15.13 -2.31
C ILE A 16 13.09 15.35 -2.74
N SER A 17 12.29 15.92 -1.84
CA SER A 17 10.93 16.37 -2.14
C SER A 17 11.02 17.77 -2.76
N ASN A 18 10.82 17.88 -4.07
CA ASN A 18 10.94 19.15 -4.79
C ASN A 18 9.69 20.01 -4.55
N GLY A 19 9.62 20.69 -3.42
CA GLY A 19 8.44 21.50 -3.06
C GLY A 19 7.23 20.64 -2.69
N GLY A 20 7.48 19.54 -1.96
CA GLY A 20 6.43 18.68 -1.43
C GLY A 20 5.93 17.61 -2.41
N ASP A 21 6.51 17.49 -3.60
CA ASP A 21 6.10 16.52 -4.61
C ASP A 21 6.29 15.05 -4.20
N GLY A 22 6.98 14.80 -3.08
CA GLY A 22 7.35 13.50 -2.52
C GLY A 22 8.21 12.63 -3.43
N SER A 23 8.50 13.07 -4.66
CA SER A 23 9.16 12.34 -5.75
C SER A 23 8.53 10.96 -6.02
N THR A 24 9.10 10.16 -6.92
CA THR A 24 8.60 8.77 -7.18
C THR A 24 8.80 7.87 -5.96
N TRP A 25 9.72 8.24 -5.07
CA TRP A 25 10.16 7.39 -3.96
C TRP A 25 9.67 7.90 -2.60
N CYS A 26 8.49 8.51 -2.54
CA CYS A 26 7.79 8.80 -1.28
C CYS A 26 8.67 9.40 -0.18
N VAL A 27 8.89 10.71 -0.27
CA VAL A 27 9.69 11.48 0.67
C VAL A 27 8.75 12.30 1.56
N TYR A 28 8.72 11.98 2.86
CA TYR A 28 7.93 12.70 3.85
C TYR A 28 8.66 14.00 4.27
N PRO A 29 8.07 15.18 4.07
CA PRO A 29 8.69 16.44 4.48
C PRO A 29 8.44 16.69 5.98
N ASP A 30 9.43 16.38 6.84
CA ASP A 30 9.36 16.62 8.30
C ASP A 30 10.03 17.95 8.73
N GLY A 31 9.96 18.96 7.87
CA GLY A 31 10.51 20.29 8.13
C GLY A 31 12.00 20.42 7.79
N ASP A 32 12.90 20.06 8.71
CA ASP A 32 14.35 20.31 8.57
C ASP A 32 15.08 19.21 7.77
N LYS A 33 14.51 17.99 7.74
CA LYS A 33 15.05 16.85 7.01
C LYS A 33 13.92 16.01 6.42
N ASP A 34 14.00 15.82 5.12
CA ASP A 34 13.18 14.87 4.37
C ASP A 34 13.43 13.44 4.87
N ILE A 35 12.35 12.71 5.19
CA ILE A 35 12.39 11.30 5.59
C ILE A 35 12.06 10.44 4.37
N PHE A 36 13.00 9.59 3.98
CA PHE A 36 12.80 8.62 2.93
C PHE A 36 12.05 7.40 3.47
N ILE A 37 10.86 7.10 2.92
CA ILE A 37 10.01 5.97 3.35
C ILE A 37 9.71 5.00 2.18
N ALA A 38 10.42 5.11 1.07
CA ALA A 38 10.19 4.32 -0.14
C ALA A 38 10.50 2.82 0.00
N ASP A 39 11.17 2.41 1.07
CA ASP A 39 11.40 1.01 1.38
C ASP A 39 10.11 0.28 1.80
N ILE A 40 9.12 1.04 2.28
CA ILE A 40 7.84 0.53 2.78
C ILE A 40 6.62 1.21 2.15
N TYR A 41 6.79 2.24 1.31
CA TYR A 41 5.70 2.91 0.58
C TYR A 41 5.96 2.96 -0.93
N ASP A 42 4.89 2.76 -1.70
CA ASP A 42 4.86 2.87 -3.16
C ASP A 42 4.14 4.15 -3.59
N CYS A 43 4.66 4.83 -4.61
CA CYS A 43 3.95 5.93 -5.27
C CYS A 43 2.88 5.38 -6.21
N ILE A 44 1.61 5.61 -5.87
CA ILE A 44 0.47 5.17 -6.67
C ILE A 44 -0.18 6.38 -7.33
N ALA A 45 -0.01 6.49 -8.66
CA ALA A 45 -0.71 7.49 -9.46
C ALA A 45 -2.22 7.32 -9.33
N HIS A 46 -2.94 8.41 -9.11
CA HIS A 46 -4.38 8.36 -8.88
C HIS A 46 -5.11 9.51 -9.59
N PRO A 47 -6.18 9.26 -10.36
CA PRO A 47 -6.83 10.28 -11.19
C PRO A 47 -7.39 11.50 -10.42
N GLN A 48 -7.65 11.34 -9.12
CA GLN A 48 -8.12 12.41 -8.24
C GLN A 48 -7.00 13.22 -7.59
N ILE A 49 -5.74 12.81 -7.74
CA ILE A 49 -4.60 13.56 -7.23
C ILE A 49 -4.08 14.42 -8.37
N LYS A 50 -4.29 15.73 -8.24
CA LYS A 50 -3.84 16.76 -9.18
C LYS A 50 -3.50 18.02 -8.41
N SER A 51 -2.57 18.81 -8.93
CA SER A 51 -2.15 20.09 -8.34
C SER A 51 -3.31 21.09 -8.13
N GLU A 52 -4.39 21.02 -8.92
CA GLU A 52 -5.60 21.83 -8.72
C GLU A 52 -6.28 21.60 -7.36
N LEU A 53 -6.23 20.37 -6.85
CA LEU A 53 -6.83 19.97 -5.56
C LEU A 53 -5.85 20.10 -4.39
N PHE A 54 -4.55 20.18 -4.69
CA PHE A 54 -3.45 20.25 -3.73
C PHE A 54 -2.49 21.39 -4.12
N PRO A 55 -2.96 22.65 -4.14
CA PRO A 55 -2.18 23.78 -4.65
C PRO A 55 -0.95 24.13 -3.80
N GLU A 56 -0.85 23.59 -2.59
CA GLU A 56 0.32 23.74 -1.72
C GLU A 56 1.45 22.73 -2.04
N TYR A 57 1.20 21.77 -2.92
CA TYR A 57 2.16 20.79 -3.39
C TYR A 57 2.69 21.18 -4.79
N HIS A 58 3.78 20.53 -5.22
CA HIS A 58 4.35 20.77 -6.54
C HIS A 58 3.36 20.46 -7.67
N GLU A 59 3.46 21.20 -8.77
CA GLU A 59 2.51 21.13 -9.89
C GLU A 59 2.45 19.76 -10.58
N SER A 60 3.53 18.97 -10.45
CA SER A 60 3.66 17.63 -11.05
C SER A 60 2.99 16.52 -10.26
N VAL A 61 2.47 16.79 -9.06
CA VAL A 61 1.86 15.78 -8.21
C VAL A 61 0.68 15.11 -8.90
N ASP A 62 0.74 13.78 -8.98
CA ASP A 62 -0.24 12.93 -9.64
C ASP A 62 -0.55 11.63 -8.86
N GLY A 63 0.09 11.43 -7.69
CA GLY A 63 -0.06 10.21 -6.91
C GLY A 63 0.01 10.42 -5.40
N LEU A 64 -0.26 9.33 -4.68
CA LEU A 64 -0.12 9.25 -3.23
C LEU A 64 0.82 8.12 -2.83
N CYS A 65 1.48 8.30 -1.69
CA CYS A 65 2.31 7.26 -1.09
C CYS A 65 1.45 6.32 -0.26
N CYS A 66 1.29 5.09 -0.74
CA CYS A 66 0.58 4.01 -0.06
C CYS A 66 1.56 3.01 0.54
N PRO A 67 1.26 2.38 1.68
CA PRO A 67 2.07 1.27 2.16
C PRO A 67 2.21 0.20 1.07
N SER A 68 3.42 -0.30 0.87
CA SER A 68 3.70 -1.28 -0.16
C SER A 68 2.98 -2.59 0.14
N ARG A 69 2.74 -3.38 -0.91
CA ARG A 69 2.11 -4.69 -0.76
C ARG A 69 2.86 -5.60 0.22
N ALA A 70 4.20 -5.62 0.09
CA ALA A 70 5.06 -6.42 0.95
C ALA A 70 4.96 -5.98 2.42
N PHE A 71 4.92 -4.68 2.67
CA PHE A 71 4.75 -4.14 4.01
C PHE A 71 3.35 -4.47 4.55
N ALA A 72 2.30 -4.14 3.79
CA ALA A 72 0.92 -4.26 4.20
C ALA A 72 0.54 -5.70 4.55
N CYS A 73 0.83 -6.66 3.67
CA CYS A 73 0.45 -8.06 3.88
C CYS A 73 1.26 -8.77 4.98
N ALA A 74 2.38 -8.19 5.41
CA ALA A 74 3.18 -8.70 6.52
C ALA A 74 2.74 -8.17 7.88
N GLN A 75 1.90 -7.13 7.95
CA GLN A 75 1.48 -6.56 9.22
C GLN A 75 0.54 -7.49 9.98
N PRO A 76 0.55 -7.47 11.33
CA PRO A 76 -0.43 -8.20 12.13
C PRO A 76 -1.85 -7.68 11.92
N MET A 77 -2.85 -8.48 12.33
CA MET A 77 -4.21 -7.96 12.50
C MET A 77 -4.26 -7.03 13.69
N GLU A 78 -4.96 -5.90 13.54
CA GLU A 78 -5.19 -4.95 14.62
C GLU A 78 -6.69 -4.76 14.80
N ALA A 79 -7.25 -5.37 15.86
CA ALA A 79 -8.68 -5.32 16.12
C ALA A 79 -9.14 -3.95 16.67
N GLY A 80 -8.25 -3.24 17.38
CA GLY A 80 -8.59 -2.02 18.12
C GLY A 80 -9.33 -2.30 19.44
N GLU A 81 -9.78 -1.24 20.12
CA GLU A 81 -10.39 -1.34 21.45
C GLU A 81 -11.85 -1.77 21.41
N GLU A 82 -12.64 -1.23 20.47
CA GLU A 82 -14.08 -1.49 20.34
C GLU A 82 -14.43 -2.08 18.95
N PRO A 83 -14.01 -3.32 18.64
CA PRO A 83 -14.17 -3.90 17.32
C PRO A 83 -15.64 -4.16 16.95
N SER A 84 -16.09 -3.55 15.85
CA SER A 84 -17.51 -3.53 15.47
C SER A 84 -17.77 -3.70 13.96
N VAL A 85 -16.75 -3.62 13.12
CA VAL A 85 -16.88 -3.74 11.66
C VAL A 85 -16.13 -4.98 11.16
N PRO A 86 -16.78 -5.90 10.41
CA PRO A 86 -16.10 -7.07 9.86
C PRO A 86 -15.12 -6.66 8.76
N ARG A 87 -13.90 -7.18 8.84
CA ARG A 87 -12.80 -6.96 7.90
C ARG A 87 -12.03 -8.26 7.67
N TRP A 88 -11.12 -8.26 6.70
CA TRP A 88 -10.25 -9.37 6.35
C TRP A 88 -8.80 -8.97 6.52
N TRP A 89 -7.99 -9.86 7.06
CA TRP A 89 -6.53 -9.69 7.11
C TRP A 89 -5.87 -10.92 6.50
N PHE A 90 -4.68 -10.75 5.94
CA PHE A 90 -3.89 -11.83 5.39
C PHE A 90 -3.05 -12.47 6.50
N ASN A 91 -3.32 -13.73 6.80
CA ASN A 91 -2.51 -14.52 7.71
C ASN A 91 -1.33 -15.12 6.94
N SER A 92 -0.14 -14.53 7.09
CA SER A 92 1.08 -14.96 6.40
C SER A 92 1.57 -16.34 6.83
N ALA A 93 1.23 -16.80 8.04
CA ALA A 93 1.61 -18.13 8.51
C ALA A 93 0.82 -19.25 7.80
N THR A 94 -0.44 -18.98 7.44
CA THR A 94 -1.29 -19.94 6.70
C THR A 94 -1.36 -19.64 5.20
N GLY A 95 -0.94 -18.45 4.78
CA GLY A 95 -1.07 -17.97 3.40
C GLY A 95 -2.53 -17.74 2.99
N THR A 96 -3.41 -17.36 3.92
CA THR A 96 -4.85 -17.23 3.66
C THR A 96 -5.46 -15.98 4.28
N CYS A 97 -6.47 -15.40 3.63
CA CYS A 97 -7.23 -14.31 4.22
C CYS A 97 -8.25 -14.82 5.25
N THR A 98 -8.24 -14.20 6.42
CA THR A 98 -9.10 -14.57 7.56
C THR A 98 -9.92 -13.36 8.00
N GLN A 99 -11.21 -13.58 8.29
CA GLN A 99 -12.09 -12.50 8.78
C GLN A 99 -11.80 -12.18 10.25
N PHE A 100 -11.86 -10.90 10.61
CA PHE A 100 -11.77 -10.39 11.98
C PHE A 100 -12.72 -9.20 12.17
N MET A 101 -12.93 -8.78 13.43
CA MET A 101 -13.68 -7.57 13.75
C MET A 101 -12.70 -6.43 14.02
N TRP A 102 -12.90 -5.30 13.36
CA TRP A 102 -12.07 -4.11 13.44
C TRP A 102 -12.84 -2.96 14.08
N ASP A 103 -12.16 -2.17 14.91
CA ASP A 103 -12.65 -0.92 15.47
C ASP A 103 -12.44 0.23 14.47
N PRO A 104 -13.51 0.80 13.90
CA PRO A 104 -13.41 1.86 12.91
C PRO A 104 -12.86 3.19 13.44
N ASN A 105 -12.73 3.34 14.76
CA ASN A 105 -12.14 4.51 15.40
C ASN A 105 -10.64 4.36 15.65
N THR A 106 -10.06 3.19 15.36
CA THR A 106 -8.59 3.01 15.42
C THR A 106 -7.94 3.77 14.26
N ILE A 107 -7.31 4.89 14.60
CA ILE A 107 -6.56 5.73 13.66
C ILE A 107 -5.06 5.56 13.90
N GLU A 108 -4.61 5.76 15.14
CA GLU A 108 -3.22 5.53 15.52
C GLU A 108 -2.92 4.03 15.59
N GLY A 109 -1.85 3.59 14.92
CA GLY A 109 -1.48 2.18 14.89
C GLY A 109 -2.40 1.30 14.03
N ALA A 110 -3.28 1.89 13.21
CA ALA A 110 -4.12 1.13 12.29
C ALA A 110 -3.24 0.31 11.32
N SER A 111 -3.40 -1.01 11.35
CA SER A 111 -2.68 -1.89 10.42
C SER A 111 -3.25 -1.78 9.00
N PRO A 112 -2.39 -1.59 7.97
CA PRO A 112 -2.81 -1.64 6.57
C PRO A 112 -3.22 -3.05 6.11
N ASN A 113 -2.98 -4.11 6.90
CA ASN A 113 -3.48 -5.46 6.64
C ASN A 113 -4.98 -5.56 6.99
N ASN A 114 -5.80 -4.76 6.31
CA ASN A 114 -7.21 -4.58 6.64
C ASN A 114 -8.04 -4.33 5.38
N PHE A 115 -8.69 -5.39 4.91
CA PHE A 115 -9.44 -5.40 3.66
C PHE A 115 -10.93 -5.52 3.91
N ARG A 116 -11.73 -4.86 3.07
CA ARG A 116 -13.19 -4.89 3.16
C ARG A 116 -13.80 -6.22 2.70
N THR A 117 -13.18 -6.89 1.74
CA THR A 117 -13.66 -8.16 1.18
C THR A 117 -12.53 -9.19 1.11
N VAL A 118 -12.91 -10.47 1.10
CA VAL A 118 -11.94 -11.56 0.96
C VAL A 118 -11.26 -11.50 -0.40
N GLU A 119 -11.99 -11.17 -1.47
CA GLU A 119 -11.44 -11.09 -2.83
C GLU A 119 -10.36 -10.02 -2.94
N HIS A 120 -10.55 -8.86 -2.27
CA HIS A 120 -9.54 -7.81 -2.24
C HIS A 120 -8.31 -8.29 -1.45
N CYS A 121 -8.49 -8.87 -0.27
CA CYS A 121 -7.38 -9.42 0.52
C CYS A 121 -6.58 -10.46 -0.28
N GLU A 122 -7.28 -11.42 -0.91
CA GLU A 122 -6.63 -12.52 -1.62
C GLU A 122 -5.91 -12.02 -2.87
N SER A 123 -6.55 -11.17 -3.68
CA SER A 123 -5.91 -10.59 -4.88
C SER A 123 -4.74 -9.67 -4.53
N TYR A 124 -4.82 -8.94 -3.42
CA TYR A 124 -3.78 -8.00 -3.00
C TYR A 124 -2.64 -8.66 -2.24
N CYS A 125 -2.83 -9.77 -1.52
CA CYS A 125 -1.77 -10.37 -0.70
C CYS A 125 -1.24 -11.69 -1.22
N ARG A 126 -2.06 -12.53 -1.85
CA ARG A 126 -1.70 -13.91 -2.18
C ARG A 126 -0.97 -14.03 -3.54
N ASP A 127 0.12 -13.30 -3.76
CA ASP A 127 0.62 -13.03 -5.13
C ASP A 127 0.89 -14.28 -5.96
N SER A 128 0.81 -14.08 -7.27
CA SER A 128 0.92 -14.98 -8.43
C SER A 128 2.21 -15.81 -8.55
N GLU A 129 3.00 -15.98 -7.49
CA GLU A 129 4.16 -16.90 -7.45
C GLU A 129 3.73 -18.38 -7.59
N HIS A 130 2.44 -18.69 -7.48
CA HIS A 130 1.88 -19.98 -7.89
C HIS A 130 1.60 -20.13 -9.39
N ASN A 131 1.62 -19.05 -10.19
CA ASN A 131 1.42 -19.13 -11.64
C ASN A 131 2.70 -19.40 -12.43
N LEU A 132 3.89 -19.27 -11.83
CA LEU A 132 5.14 -19.71 -12.44
C LEU A 132 5.35 -21.23 -12.34
N TYR A 133 4.64 -21.92 -11.42
CA TYR A 133 4.64 -23.38 -11.31
C TYR A 133 3.43 -24.06 -11.97
N SER A 134 2.47 -23.30 -12.49
CA SER A 134 1.28 -23.85 -13.17
C SER A 134 1.45 -24.00 -14.68
N MET A 135 2.57 -23.53 -15.25
CA MET A 135 2.99 -23.83 -16.62
C MET A 135 3.89 -25.08 -16.64
N GLU A 136 3.44 -26.21 -16.10
CA GLU A 136 4.05 -27.48 -16.49
C GLU A 136 3.65 -27.76 -17.95
N PRO A 137 4.59 -27.98 -18.89
CA PRO A 137 4.23 -28.42 -20.23
C PRO A 137 3.53 -29.78 -20.12
N SER A 138 2.35 -29.85 -20.74
CA SER A 138 1.58 -31.08 -20.97
C SER A 138 2.49 -32.28 -21.20
N LYS A 139 2.38 -33.30 -20.33
CA LYS A 139 3.01 -34.61 -20.51
C LYS A 139 2.64 -35.14 -21.90
N THR A 140 3.59 -35.12 -22.83
CA THR A 140 3.45 -35.74 -24.13
C THR A 140 3.42 -37.25 -23.93
N SER A 141 2.39 -37.87 -24.49
CA SER A 141 2.18 -39.32 -24.58
C SER A 141 3.43 -40.05 -25.07
N GLN A 142 3.79 -41.11 -24.35
CA GLN A 142 4.73 -42.15 -24.80
C GLN A 142 4.22 -42.81 -26.09
N PRO A 143 5.10 -43.14 -27.05
CA PRO A 143 4.99 -44.37 -27.82
C PRO A 143 5.51 -45.58 -27.02
#